data_AF-V5HQP4-F1
#
_entry.id   AF-V5HQP4-F1
#
_cell.length_a   1.000
_cell.length_b   1.000
_cell.length_c   1.000
_cell.angle_alpha   90.00
_cell.angle_beta   90.00
_cell.angle_gamma   90.00
#
_symmetry.space_group_name_H-M   'P 1'
#
loop_
_entity.id
_entity.type
_entity.pdbx_description
1 polymer ?
#
loop_
_entity_poly.entity_id
_entity_poly.type
_entity_poly.pdbx_seq_one_letter_code
_entity_poly.pdbx_strand_id
1 'polypeptide(L)'
;MMWFSLHLFLPPSNALLPELSQAASTLTAPLVTIDCTEETALCKKYDINAYPTIRLFRGLEENIRYRGPRAADAIISFMIKQQLPPLTTLDNETINVFKSIDDKVFIAYLPPIEGGADADDTPSPSDLIREIYTSVANENHDRFVFGISFDPDLAAKDGLPVPSIACYKTRSEGNNEALAGVEFSRRKVEEFVQAMSRDVIGEMNRRNMEGYMQPSKLLAYIFYDRPSTRARLRRSLGRLAKKLQDYAMFVTIDANEYPHIAASLDVQLDLLPALAVHNMMTDQVFVYDQEAEIRSKEVGKMLLDILQGKSSPGVQLVEGQETPESKGEQEGSNNGHDEL
;
A
#
# COMPACT_ATOMS: atom_id res chain seq x y z
N MET A 1 1.81 25.97 1.51
CA MET A 1 0.49 26.08 0.85
C MET A 1 0.40 24.96 -0.18
N MET A 2 -0.70 24.21 -0.29
CA MET A 2 -0.81 23.09 -1.23
C MET A 2 -1.81 23.43 -2.34
N TRP A 3 -1.42 23.20 -3.58
CA TRP A 3 -2.23 23.51 -4.77
C TRP A 3 -2.62 22.22 -5.50
N PHE A 4 -3.89 22.17 -5.91
CA PHE A 4 -4.50 21.12 -6.70
C PHE A 4 -4.89 21.71 -8.03
N SER A 5 -4.42 21.12 -9.10
CA SER A 5 -4.89 21.41 -10.44
C SER A 5 -5.92 20.36 -10.82
N LEU A 6 -7.13 20.82 -11.10
CA LEU A 6 -8.26 20.01 -11.52
C LEU A 6 -8.74 20.47 -12.88
N HIS A 7 -9.33 19.53 -13.61
CA HIS A 7 -10.24 19.85 -14.68
C HIS A 7 -11.59 19.30 -14.23
N LEU A 8 -12.48 20.17 -13.73
CA LEU A 8 -13.66 19.78 -12.96
C LEU A 8 -14.59 18.78 -13.69
N PHE A 9 -14.54 18.74 -15.01
CA PHE A 9 -15.35 17.81 -15.82
C PHE A 9 -14.72 16.41 -16.03
N LEU A 10 -13.48 16.15 -15.62
CA LEU A 10 -12.85 14.83 -15.79
C LEU A 10 -13.17 13.90 -14.61
N PRO A 11 -13.57 12.63 -14.85
CA PRO A 11 -13.93 11.69 -13.78
C PRO A 11 -12.85 11.54 -12.68
N PRO A 12 -11.54 11.43 -12.99
CA PRO A 12 -10.51 11.34 -11.95
C PRO A 12 -10.37 12.61 -11.10
N SER A 13 -10.69 13.80 -11.66
CA SER A 13 -10.68 15.05 -10.90
C SER A 13 -11.89 15.13 -9.96
N ASN A 14 -13.06 14.68 -10.42
CA ASN A 14 -14.27 14.61 -9.59
C ASN A 14 -14.15 13.61 -8.44
N ALA A 15 -13.51 12.46 -8.66
CA ALA A 15 -13.26 11.47 -7.61
C ALA A 15 -12.36 12.01 -6.49
N LEU A 16 -11.46 12.94 -6.80
CA LEU A 16 -10.52 13.53 -5.84
C LEU A 16 -11.16 14.64 -4.97
N LEU A 17 -12.13 15.40 -5.48
CA LEU A 17 -12.77 16.51 -4.75
C LEU A 17 -13.24 16.18 -3.32
N PRO A 18 -13.99 15.08 -3.05
CA PRO A 18 -14.42 14.76 -1.69
C PRO A 18 -13.24 14.48 -0.75
N GLU A 19 -12.19 13.82 -1.25
CA GLU A 19 -10.97 13.53 -0.50
C GLU A 19 -10.21 14.82 -0.13
N LEU A 20 -10.21 15.83 -1.02
CA LEU A 20 -9.63 17.14 -0.73
C LEU A 20 -10.42 17.92 0.31
N SER A 21 -11.75 17.86 0.25
CA SER A 21 -12.62 18.49 1.25
C SER A 21 -12.35 17.92 2.64
N GLN A 22 -12.26 16.59 2.75
CA GLN A 22 -11.90 15.91 3.99
C GLN A 22 -10.49 16.32 4.47
N ALA A 23 -9.50 16.36 3.58
CA ALA A 23 -8.14 16.79 3.92
C ALA A 23 -8.11 18.25 4.42
N ALA A 24 -8.84 19.16 3.77
CA ALA A 24 -8.93 20.56 4.14
C ALA A 24 -9.54 20.77 5.54
N SER A 25 -10.48 19.90 5.95
CA SER A 25 -11.07 19.96 7.29
C SER A 25 -10.13 19.54 8.43
N THR A 26 -9.09 18.75 8.10
CA THR A 26 -8.12 18.22 9.08
C THR A 26 -6.84 19.06 9.12
N LEU A 27 -6.41 19.58 7.97
CA LEU A 27 -5.14 20.30 7.85
C LEU A 27 -5.29 21.78 8.20
N THR A 28 -4.35 22.28 9.00
CA THR A 28 -4.21 23.74 9.23
C THR A 28 -3.65 24.46 8.00
N ALA A 29 -2.92 23.73 7.14
CA ALA A 29 -2.33 24.30 5.94
C ALA A 29 -3.38 24.47 4.82
N PRO A 30 -3.40 25.62 4.11
CA PRO A 30 -4.38 25.88 3.08
C PRO A 30 -4.21 24.93 1.88
N LEU A 31 -5.33 24.34 1.47
CA LEU A 31 -5.51 23.59 0.23
C LEU A 31 -6.26 24.47 -0.78
N VAL A 32 -5.73 24.60 -2.00
CA VAL A 32 -6.31 25.43 -3.06
C VAL A 32 -6.55 24.61 -4.31
N THR A 33 -7.74 24.67 -4.88
CA THR A 33 -8.06 24.06 -6.19
C THR A 33 -8.01 25.12 -7.29
N ILE A 34 -7.38 24.80 -8.41
CA ILE A 34 -7.34 25.59 -9.64
C ILE A 34 -8.10 24.84 -10.73
N ASP A 35 -8.99 25.53 -11.43
CA ASP A 35 -9.51 25.05 -12.70
C ASP A 35 -8.58 25.46 -13.85
N CYS A 36 -7.92 24.49 -14.48
CA CYS A 36 -7.02 24.77 -15.60
C CYS A 36 -7.72 25.09 -16.92
N THR A 37 -9.04 24.93 -17.01
CA THR A 37 -9.83 25.40 -18.14
C THR A 37 -9.98 26.93 -18.12
N GLU A 38 -10.01 27.52 -16.92
CA GLU A 38 -10.06 28.97 -16.72
C GLU A 38 -8.63 29.55 -16.59
N GLU A 39 -7.78 28.92 -15.78
CA GLU A 39 -6.43 29.41 -15.43
C GLU A 39 -5.31 28.78 -16.31
N THR A 40 -5.52 28.80 -17.63
CA THR A 40 -4.64 28.13 -18.61
C THR A 40 -3.17 28.57 -18.52
N ALA A 41 -2.92 29.88 -18.35
CA ALA A 41 -1.57 30.43 -18.27
C ALA A 41 -0.82 29.94 -17.02
N LEU A 42 -1.52 29.84 -15.89
CA LEU A 42 -0.96 29.37 -14.63
C LEU A 42 -0.61 27.88 -14.70
N CYS A 43 -1.51 27.07 -15.24
CA CYS A 43 -1.29 25.64 -15.41
C CYS A 43 -0.15 25.34 -16.40
N LYS A 44 -0.04 26.13 -17.47
CA LYS A 44 1.10 26.06 -18.40
C LYS A 44 2.42 26.46 -17.73
N LYS A 45 2.43 27.51 -16.91
CA LYS A 45 3.62 27.96 -16.15
C LYS A 45 4.17 26.85 -15.25
N TYR A 46 3.30 26.05 -14.64
CA TYR A 46 3.68 24.93 -13.78
C TYR A 46 3.72 23.58 -14.49
N ASP A 47 3.74 23.57 -15.83
CA ASP A 47 3.85 22.35 -16.66
C ASP A 47 2.81 21.27 -16.28
N ILE A 48 1.55 21.68 -16.14
CA ILE A 48 0.45 20.76 -15.89
C ILE A 48 -0.09 20.23 -17.22
N ASN A 49 0.30 18.99 -17.54
CA ASN A 49 -0.11 18.31 -18.77
C ASN A 49 -1.07 17.12 -18.53
N ALA A 50 -1.42 16.85 -17.28
CA ALA A 50 -2.31 15.75 -16.89
C ALA A 50 -3.11 16.12 -15.65
N TYR A 51 -4.36 15.65 -15.59
CA TYR A 51 -5.30 15.98 -14.52
C TYR A 51 -5.81 14.72 -13.82
N PRO A 52 -6.01 14.76 -12.49
CA PRO A 52 -5.60 15.83 -11.59
C PRO A 52 -4.07 15.84 -11.36
N THR A 53 -3.49 17.02 -11.12
CA THR A 53 -2.10 17.14 -10.64
C THR A 53 -2.04 17.86 -9.30
N ILE A 54 -1.36 17.24 -8.34
CA ILE A 54 -1.23 17.73 -6.97
C ILE A 54 0.20 18.23 -6.75
N ARG A 55 0.37 19.44 -6.23
CA ARG A 55 1.68 20.03 -5.91
C ARG A 55 1.68 20.68 -4.52
N LEU A 56 2.73 20.41 -3.76
CA LEU A 56 3.04 21.14 -2.53
C LEU A 56 3.93 22.33 -2.87
N PHE A 57 3.59 23.51 -2.37
CA PHE A 57 4.39 24.73 -2.52
C PHE A 57 4.98 25.17 -1.17
N ARG A 58 6.30 25.40 -1.19
CA ARG A 58 7.08 26.00 -0.12
C ARG A 58 7.53 27.39 -0.62
N GLY A 59 6.75 28.41 -0.26
CA GLY A 59 6.87 29.72 -0.91
C GLY A 59 6.44 29.66 -2.39
N LEU A 60 6.95 30.58 -3.21
CA LEU A 60 6.53 30.74 -4.61
C LEU A 60 7.40 29.98 -5.61
N GLU A 61 8.62 29.60 -5.21
CA GLU A 61 9.63 29.03 -6.11
C GLU A 61 9.76 27.52 -5.93
N GLU A 62 9.78 27.03 -4.70
CA GLU A 62 9.93 25.61 -4.41
C GLU A 62 8.57 24.92 -4.44
N ASN A 63 8.46 23.89 -5.30
CA ASN A 63 7.28 23.06 -5.34
C ASN A 63 7.61 21.60 -5.66
N ILE A 64 6.87 20.69 -5.03
CA ILE A 64 7.06 19.25 -5.12
C ILE A 64 5.77 18.64 -5.65
N ARG A 65 5.86 17.88 -6.75
CA ARG A 65 4.71 17.14 -7.28
C ARG A 65 4.41 15.93 -6.38
N TYR A 66 3.21 15.90 -5.83
CA TYR A 66 2.70 14.74 -5.12
C TYR A 66 2.30 13.64 -6.12
N ARG A 67 2.78 12.43 -5.87
CA ARG A 67 2.55 11.25 -6.72
C ARG A 67 2.03 10.05 -5.93
N GLY A 68 1.64 10.28 -4.68
CA GLY A 68 1.09 9.24 -3.81
C GLY A 68 -0.40 9.01 -4.08
N PRO A 69 -1.02 8.14 -3.26
CA PRO A 69 -2.44 7.81 -3.37
C PRO A 69 -3.33 9.06 -3.23
N ARG A 70 -4.37 9.15 -4.06
CA ARG A 70 -5.32 10.28 -4.06
C ARG A 70 -6.37 10.21 -2.95
N ALA A 71 -6.00 9.66 -1.79
CA ALA A 71 -6.85 9.54 -0.61
C ALA A 71 -6.62 10.72 0.35
N ALA A 72 -7.65 11.19 1.02
CA ALA A 72 -7.59 12.26 2.02
C ALA A 72 -6.51 11.96 3.06
N ASP A 73 -6.58 10.76 3.63
CA ASP A 73 -5.65 10.21 4.58
C ASP A 73 -4.19 10.27 4.12
N ALA A 74 -3.89 9.88 2.88
CA ALA A 74 -2.54 9.88 2.34
C ALA A 74 -2.03 11.30 2.04
N ILE A 75 -2.93 12.22 1.67
CA ILE A 75 -2.63 13.64 1.45
C ILE A 75 -2.36 14.33 2.79
N ILE A 76 -3.18 14.06 3.82
CA ILE A 76 -3.00 14.55 5.19
C ILE A 76 -1.65 14.07 5.73
N SER A 77 -1.38 12.75 5.68
CA SER A 77 -0.11 12.18 6.13
C SER A 77 1.07 12.84 5.43
N PHE A 78 1.01 13.00 4.10
CA PHE A 78 2.04 13.69 3.35
C PHE A 78 2.25 15.12 3.84
N MET A 79 1.18 15.90 4.03
CA MET A 79 1.27 17.29 4.47
C MET A 79 1.83 17.45 5.89
N ILE A 80 1.47 16.55 6.81
CA ILE A 80 2.01 16.56 8.17
C ILE A 80 3.49 16.18 8.16
N LYS A 81 3.88 15.15 7.40
CA LYS A 81 5.29 14.73 7.26
C LYS A 81 6.23 15.86 6.85
N GLN A 82 5.76 16.74 5.99
CA GLN A 82 6.55 17.87 5.49
C GLN A 82 6.81 18.96 6.54
N GLN A 83 6.15 18.88 7.69
CA GLN A 83 6.30 19.79 8.82
C GLN A 83 7.05 19.16 10.00
N LEU A 84 7.22 17.84 10.01
CA LEU A 84 7.91 17.14 11.07
C LEU A 84 9.43 17.30 10.90
N PRO A 85 10.19 17.44 12.01
CA PRO A 85 11.62 17.25 11.95
C PRO A 85 11.95 15.80 11.54
N PRO A 86 13.16 15.52 11.04
CA PRO A 86 13.54 14.17 10.64
C PRO A 86 13.38 13.12 11.73
N LEU A 87 13.51 13.54 13.00
CA LEU A 87 13.27 12.71 14.17
C LEU A 87 12.49 13.53 15.22
N THR A 88 11.36 13.02 15.68
CA THR A 88 10.50 13.68 16.68
C THR A 88 10.61 12.99 18.04
N THR A 89 10.92 13.72 19.11
CA THR A 89 10.86 13.16 20.47
C THR A 89 9.41 13.03 20.92
N LEU A 90 9.06 11.88 21.51
CA LEU A 90 7.71 11.49 21.89
C LEU A 90 7.59 11.29 23.40
N ASP A 91 6.41 11.62 23.89
CA ASP A 91 5.96 11.42 25.26
C ASP A 91 4.59 10.72 25.28
N ASN A 92 4.04 10.53 26.48
CA ASN A 92 2.75 9.85 26.66
C ASN A 92 1.57 10.58 26.01
N GLU A 93 1.64 11.90 25.81
CA GLU A 93 0.57 12.69 25.21
C GLU A 93 0.62 12.62 23.67
N THR A 94 1.82 12.63 23.11
CA THR A 94 2.04 12.76 21.66
C THR A 94 2.09 11.42 20.93
N ILE A 95 2.50 10.33 21.60
CA ILE A 95 2.81 9.06 20.94
C ILE A 95 1.63 8.43 20.19
N ASN A 96 0.40 8.53 20.70
CA ASN A 96 -0.77 7.91 20.08
C ASN A 96 -1.18 8.64 18.79
N VAL A 97 -1.11 9.97 18.81
CA VAL A 97 -1.32 10.78 17.62
C VAL A 97 -0.21 10.50 16.62
N PHE A 98 1.04 10.42 17.08
CA PHE A 98 2.20 10.17 16.25
C PHE A 98 2.12 8.84 15.47
N LYS A 99 1.73 7.75 16.14
CA LYS A 99 1.49 6.44 15.49
C LYS A 99 0.48 6.49 14.35
N SER A 100 -0.43 7.46 14.36
CA SER A 100 -1.49 7.61 13.37
C SER A 100 -1.12 8.54 12.21
N ILE A 101 0.00 9.26 12.29
CA ILE A 101 0.40 10.26 11.29
C ILE A 101 0.55 9.66 9.90
N ASP A 102 1.09 8.45 9.80
CA ASP A 102 1.26 7.77 8.53
C ASP A 102 0.83 6.31 8.62
N ASP A 103 0.78 5.65 7.48
CA ASP A 103 0.45 4.23 7.40
C ASP A 103 1.48 3.37 8.16
N LYS A 104 2.76 3.75 8.04
CA LYS A 104 3.91 3.12 8.69
C LYS A 104 4.71 4.19 9.43
N VAL A 105 4.86 4.02 10.73
CA VAL A 105 5.60 4.95 11.61
C VAL A 105 6.65 4.16 12.38
N PHE A 106 7.90 4.64 12.38
CA PHE A 106 9.00 4.02 13.11
C PHE A 106 9.20 4.77 14.43
N ILE A 107 9.27 4.04 15.54
CA ILE A 107 9.55 4.62 16.87
C ILE A 107 10.67 3.83 17.52
N ALA A 108 11.76 4.52 17.89
CA ALA A 108 12.78 3.96 18.75
C ALA A 108 12.42 4.19 20.23
N TYR A 109 12.46 3.13 21.02
CA TYR A 109 12.38 3.17 22.47
C TYR A 109 13.77 2.91 23.02
N LEU A 110 14.43 3.95 23.54
CA LEU A 110 15.79 3.87 24.07
C LEU A 110 15.77 4.17 25.57
N PRO A 111 16.77 3.69 26.34
CA PRO A 111 16.88 4.13 27.72
C PRO A 111 17.16 5.65 27.78
N PRO A 112 16.82 6.31 28.91
CA PRO A 112 17.17 7.71 29.12
C PRO A 112 18.67 7.96 28.89
N ILE A 113 19.01 9.18 28.45
CA ILE A 113 20.40 9.58 28.30
C ILE A 113 21.03 9.62 29.70
N GLU A 114 21.98 8.73 29.96
CA GLU A 114 22.81 8.77 31.16
C GLU A 114 24.05 9.62 30.85
N GLY A 115 24.10 10.85 31.37
CA GLY A 115 25.24 11.75 31.16
C GLY A 115 25.04 13.13 31.79
N GLY A 116 25.53 13.31 33.02
CA GLY A 116 25.77 14.63 33.60
C GLY A 116 27.09 15.23 33.11
N ALA A 117 27.40 16.46 33.50
CA ALA A 117 28.59 17.22 33.08
C ALA A 117 29.97 16.55 33.37
N ASP A 118 29.98 15.41 34.06
CA ASP A 118 31.17 14.64 34.47
C ASP A 118 31.26 13.25 33.81
N ALA A 119 30.46 12.95 32.78
CA ALA A 119 30.56 11.70 32.03
C ALA A 119 31.77 11.72 31.07
N ASP A 120 32.53 10.63 31.04
CA ASP A 120 33.65 10.42 30.11
C ASP A 120 33.19 10.65 28.65
N ASP A 121 34.04 11.21 27.80
CA ASP A 121 33.72 11.56 26.39
C ASP A 121 33.38 10.33 25.50
N THR A 122 33.36 9.13 26.08
CA THR A 122 33.05 7.88 25.40
C THR A 122 31.52 7.71 25.29
N PRO A 123 30.94 7.63 24.08
CA PRO A 123 29.50 7.44 23.89
C PRO A 123 29.02 6.15 24.53
N SER A 124 27.92 6.20 25.29
CA SER A 124 27.28 4.99 25.81
C SER A 124 26.74 4.13 24.65
N PRO A 125 26.51 2.81 24.85
CA PRO A 125 25.85 1.98 23.85
C PRO A 125 24.51 2.58 23.37
N SER A 126 23.77 3.24 24.26
CA SER A 126 22.51 3.92 23.95
C SER A 126 22.70 5.15 23.07
N ASP A 127 23.79 5.89 23.27
CA ASP A 127 24.15 7.03 22.41
C ASP A 127 24.49 6.58 20.99
N LEU A 128 25.20 5.47 20.86
CA LEU A 128 25.51 4.88 19.55
C LEU A 128 24.22 4.44 18.83
N ILE A 129 23.28 3.80 19.54
CA ILE A 129 21.98 3.43 18.95
C ILE A 129 21.20 4.67 18.51
N ARG A 130 21.18 5.70 19.35
CA ARG A 130 20.52 6.98 19.06
C ARG A 130 21.14 7.65 17.83
N GLU A 131 22.47 7.69 17.72
CA GLU A 131 23.17 8.27 16.57
C GLU A 131 22.86 7.49 15.28
N ILE A 132 22.93 6.15 15.33
CA ILE A 132 22.57 5.29 14.20
C ILE A 132 21.14 5.55 13.75
N TYR A 133 20.18 5.54 14.68
CA TYR A 133 18.76 5.73 14.36
C TYR A 133 18.48 7.13 13.83
N THR A 134 19.11 8.17 14.42
CA THR A 134 19.00 9.56 13.97
C THR A 134 19.53 9.71 12.55
N SER A 135 20.66 9.08 12.23
CA SER A 135 21.24 9.08 10.89
C SER A 135 20.30 8.46 9.86
N VAL A 136 19.75 7.27 10.16
CA VAL A 136 18.76 6.60 9.29
C VAL A 136 17.50 7.45 9.12
N ALA A 137 17.02 8.08 10.20
CA ALA A 137 15.87 8.98 10.15
C ALA A 137 16.13 10.19 9.24
N ASN A 138 17.28 10.87 9.38
CA ASN A 138 17.67 11.98 8.51
C ASN A 138 17.70 11.60 7.03
N GLU A 139 18.17 10.41 6.69
CA GLU A 139 18.24 9.94 5.30
C GLU A 139 16.89 9.52 4.72
N ASN A 140 15.89 9.23 5.55
CA ASN A 140 14.62 8.62 5.12
C ASN A 140 13.35 9.40 5.52
N HIS A 141 13.49 10.55 6.18
CA HIS A 141 12.36 11.34 6.69
C HIS A 141 11.45 11.94 5.60
N ASP A 142 11.93 12.01 4.36
CA ASP A 142 11.12 12.39 3.21
C ASP A 142 10.07 11.31 2.86
N ARG A 143 10.33 10.05 3.24
CA ARG A 143 9.51 8.88 2.93
C ARG A 143 8.72 8.39 4.15
N PHE A 144 9.36 8.29 5.31
CA PHE A 144 8.79 7.70 6.52
C PHE A 144 8.82 8.65 7.71
N VAL A 145 8.02 8.32 8.73
CA VAL A 145 7.92 9.08 9.97
C VAL A 145 8.76 8.40 11.04
N PHE A 146 9.65 9.15 11.68
CA PHE A 146 10.54 8.65 12.73
C PHE A 146 10.33 9.39 14.04
N GLY A 147 10.08 8.62 15.10
CA GLY A 147 9.94 9.10 16.46
C GLY A 147 10.92 8.43 17.40
N ILE A 148 11.21 9.08 18.52
CA ILE A 148 12.05 8.52 19.57
C ILE A 148 11.41 8.79 20.93
N SER A 149 11.38 7.77 21.77
CA SER A 149 10.95 7.88 23.16
C SER A 149 12.04 7.37 24.09
N PHE A 150 12.20 8.04 25.22
CA PHE A 150 13.08 7.64 26.32
C PHE A 150 12.30 7.12 27.53
N ASP A 151 10.98 7.09 27.44
CA ASP A 151 10.09 6.61 28.49
C ASP A 151 9.90 5.08 28.38
N PRO A 152 10.43 4.29 29.33
CA PRO A 152 10.31 2.84 29.30
C PRO A 152 8.86 2.35 29.46
N ASP A 153 7.98 3.14 30.09
CA ASP A 153 6.57 2.78 30.27
C ASP A 153 5.83 2.78 28.93
N LEU A 154 6.25 3.62 27.98
CA LEU A 154 5.66 3.65 26.64
C LEU A 154 6.04 2.40 25.83
N ALA A 155 7.24 1.86 26.00
CA ALA A 155 7.63 0.58 25.41
C ALA A 155 6.87 -0.59 26.07
N ALA A 156 6.78 -0.57 27.40
CA ALA A 156 6.12 -1.61 28.18
C ALA A 156 4.62 -1.73 27.86
N LYS A 157 3.92 -0.63 27.60
CA LYS A 157 2.51 -0.63 27.16
C LYS A 157 2.26 -1.45 25.89
N ASP A 158 3.24 -1.50 25.01
CA ASP A 158 3.18 -2.28 23.76
C ASP A 158 3.88 -3.65 23.88
N GLY A 159 4.32 -4.04 25.08
CA GLY A 159 5.03 -5.30 25.33
C GLY A 159 6.43 -5.34 24.71
N LEU A 160 7.05 -4.18 24.48
CA LEU A 160 8.36 -4.06 23.85
C LEU A 160 9.47 -3.91 24.89
N PRO A 161 10.63 -4.57 24.69
CA PRO A 161 11.80 -4.34 25.52
C PRO A 161 12.46 -3.00 25.15
N VAL A 162 13.29 -2.49 26.07
CA VAL A 162 14.17 -1.34 25.82
C VAL A 162 15.62 -1.83 25.82
N PRO A 163 16.46 -1.51 24.81
CA PRO A 163 16.13 -0.76 23.60
C PRO A 163 15.39 -1.59 22.53
N SER A 164 14.51 -0.94 21.77
CA SER A 164 13.87 -1.50 20.58
C SER A 164 13.53 -0.43 19.54
N ILE A 165 13.35 -0.85 18.29
CA ILE A 165 12.83 0.01 17.22
C ILE A 165 11.58 -0.67 16.65
N ALA A 166 10.42 -0.07 16.85
CA ALA A 166 9.14 -0.59 16.39
C ALA A 166 8.66 0.10 15.12
N CYS A 167 7.99 -0.66 14.25
CA CYS A 167 7.21 -0.16 13.14
C CYS A 167 5.72 -0.37 13.46
N TYR A 168 5.02 0.74 13.66
CA TYR A 168 3.57 0.77 13.83
C TYR A 168 2.89 0.85 12.47
N LYS A 169 1.95 -0.07 12.24
CA LYS A 169 1.17 -0.23 11.01
C LYS A 169 -0.29 0.09 11.33
N THR A 170 -0.66 1.36 11.19
CA THR A 170 -1.99 1.83 11.64
C THR A 170 -3.07 1.56 10.60
N ARG A 171 -2.72 1.64 9.31
CA ARG A 171 -3.66 1.52 8.18
C ARG A 171 -3.24 0.44 7.15
N SER A 172 -2.12 -0.24 7.40
CA SER A 172 -1.41 -1.12 6.45
C SER A 172 -1.70 -2.58 6.73
N GLU A 173 -1.23 -3.44 5.84
CA GLU A 173 -1.33 -4.88 6.03
C GLU A 173 -0.41 -5.39 7.15
N GLY A 174 -0.97 -6.23 8.02
CA GLY A 174 -0.20 -7.00 9.00
C GLY A 174 -0.21 -6.40 10.41
N ASN A 175 0.65 -6.94 11.26
CA ASN A 175 0.80 -6.50 12.65
C ASN A 175 2.02 -5.55 12.76
N ASN A 176 2.06 -4.79 13.85
CA ASN A 176 3.27 -4.07 14.27
C ASN A 176 4.43 -5.07 14.41
N GLU A 177 5.62 -4.64 14.03
CA GLU A 177 6.85 -5.45 14.11
C GLU A 177 7.94 -4.62 14.79
N ALA A 178 8.88 -5.27 15.47
CA ALA A 178 9.96 -4.56 16.16
C ALA A 178 11.30 -5.26 16.00
N LEU A 179 12.36 -4.46 15.86
CA LEU A 179 13.74 -4.87 15.99
C LEU A 179 14.14 -4.78 17.47
N ALA A 180 14.34 -5.93 18.11
CA ALA A 180 14.63 -6.04 19.54
C ALA A 180 15.53 -7.25 19.81
N GLY A 181 16.26 -7.23 20.94
CA GLY A 181 17.08 -8.36 21.37
C GLY A 181 18.29 -8.64 20.47
N VAL A 182 18.75 -7.65 19.71
CA VAL A 182 19.89 -7.74 18.79
C VAL A 182 20.90 -6.64 19.08
N GLU A 183 22.15 -6.87 18.69
CA GLU A 183 23.12 -5.77 18.54
C GLU A 183 22.68 -4.86 17.39
N PHE A 184 22.39 -3.60 17.71
CA PHE A 184 21.97 -2.60 16.72
C PHE A 184 23.18 -2.13 15.91
N SER A 185 23.03 -2.14 14.60
CA SER A 185 23.99 -1.54 13.67
C SER A 185 23.22 -0.81 12.57
N ARG A 186 23.86 0.17 11.93
CA ARG A 186 23.26 0.93 10.82
C ARG A 186 22.59 0.02 9.79
N ARG A 187 23.32 -1.01 9.33
CA ARG A 187 22.82 -2.00 8.37
C ARG A 187 21.52 -2.67 8.84
N LYS A 188 21.44 -3.13 10.09
CA LYS A 188 20.23 -3.82 10.60
C LYS A 188 19.04 -2.87 10.72
N VAL A 189 19.27 -1.61 11.12
CA VAL A 189 18.21 -0.60 11.20
C VAL A 189 17.70 -0.26 9.79
N GLU A 190 18.59 -0.07 8.82
CA GLU A 190 18.22 0.16 7.42
C GLU A 190 17.46 -1.03 6.82
N GLU A 191 17.93 -2.27 7.04
CA GLU A 191 17.25 -3.48 6.60
C GLU A 191 15.85 -3.59 7.20
N PHE A 192 15.69 -3.28 8.49
CA PHE A 192 14.39 -3.27 9.16
C PHE A 192 13.45 -2.22 8.57
N VAL A 193 13.93 -0.97 8.41
CA VAL A 193 13.15 0.10 7.78
C VAL A 193 12.73 -0.30 6.37
N GLN A 194 13.68 -0.78 5.54
CA GLN A 194 13.40 -1.21 4.16
C GLN A 194 12.43 -2.39 4.09
N ALA A 195 12.58 -3.39 4.96
CA ALA A 195 11.68 -4.54 5.01
C ALA A 195 10.25 -4.09 5.35
N MET A 196 10.10 -3.22 6.34
CA MET A 196 8.79 -2.70 6.76
C MET A 196 8.19 -1.72 5.75
N SER A 197 9.03 -1.05 4.96
CA SER A 197 8.60 -0.11 3.92
C SER A 197 7.84 -0.78 2.78
N ARG A 198 8.09 -2.07 2.51
CA ARG A 198 7.45 -2.79 1.40
C ARG A 198 5.96 -3.01 1.68
N ASP A 199 5.13 -2.67 0.71
CA ASP A 199 3.71 -2.99 0.76
C ASP A 199 3.52 -4.45 0.34
N VAL A 200 2.73 -5.19 1.11
CA VAL A 200 2.36 -6.56 0.74
C VAL A 200 1.43 -6.52 -0.47
N ILE A 201 0.51 -5.54 -0.50
CA ILE A 201 -0.38 -5.26 -1.62
C ILE A 201 -0.08 -3.86 -2.13
N GLY A 202 0.83 -3.77 -3.11
CA GLY A 202 1.21 -2.48 -3.70
C GLY A 202 0.13 -1.89 -4.60
N GLU A 203 0.35 -0.66 -5.05
CA GLU A 203 -0.45 -0.05 -6.10
C GLU A 203 0.30 -0.02 -7.41
N MET A 204 -0.33 -0.54 -8.45
CA MET A 204 0.21 -0.53 -9.80
C MET A 204 -0.12 0.79 -10.48
N ASN A 205 0.90 1.33 -11.14
CA ASN A 205 0.84 2.50 -11.98
C ASN A 205 1.83 2.34 -13.12
N ARG A 206 1.80 3.28 -14.08
CA ARG A 206 2.65 3.23 -15.28
C ARG A 206 4.15 3.07 -15.01
N ARG A 207 4.67 3.45 -13.83
CA ARG A 207 6.11 3.38 -13.52
C ARG A 207 6.57 2.03 -13.01
N ASN A 208 5.69 1.31 -12.32
CA ASN A 208 6.04 0.05 -11.65
C ASN A 208 5.34 -1.17 -12.26
N MET A 209 4.40 -0.97 -13.19
CA MET A 209 3.64 -2.03 -13.85
C MET A 209 4.55 -3.10 -14.50
N GLU A 210 5.61 -2.67 -15.19
CA GLU A 210 6.56 -3.60 -15.82
C GLU A 210 7.25 -4.54 -14.80
N GLY A 211 7.44 -4.07 -13.57
CA GLY A 211 7.99 -4.88 -12.48
C GLY A 211 7.04 -5.97 -12.00
N TYR A 212 5.72 -5.75 -12.10
CA TYR A 212 4.70 -6.74 -11.76
C TYR A 212 4.44 -7.75 -12.88
N MET A 213 4.61 -7.32 -14.14
CA MET A 213 4.35 -8.16 -15.32
C MET A 213 5.45 -9.18 -15.63
N GLN A 214 6.43 -9.35 -14.73
CA GLN A 214 7.47 -10.36 -14.90
C GLN A 214 6.91 -11.77 -14.63
N PRO A 215 7.11 -12.75 -15.53
CA PRO A 215 6.60 -14.10 -15.37
C PRO A 215 7.32 -14.80 -14.21
N SER A 216 6.70 -14.79 -13.03
CA SER A 216 7.31 -15.32 -11.81
C SER A 216 6.30 -15.96 -10.85
N LYS A 217 5.11 -15.36 -10.71
CA LYS A 217 4.07 -15.74 -9.75
C LYS A 217 2.69 -15.50 -10.37
N LEU A 218 1.64 -16.00 -9.74
CA LEU A 218 0.30 -15.50 -10.03
C LEU A 218 0.22 -14.01 -9.69
N LEU A 219 -0.51 -13.23 -10.50
CA LEU A 219 -0.75 -11.82 -10.24
C LEU A 219 -2.24 -11.59 -10.01
N ALA A 220 -2.62 -11.30 -8.77
CA ALA A 220 -3.97 -10.94 -8.37
C ALA A 220 -4.16 -9.42 -8.48
N TYR A 221 -4.91 -9.01 -9.49
CA TYR A 221 -5.34 -7.64 -9.73
C TYR A 221 -6.58 -7.33 -8.91
N ILE A 222 -6.54 -6.24 -8.14
CA ILE A 222 -7.66 -5.74 -7.34
C ILE A 222 -8.05 -4.36 -7.89
N PHE A 223 -9.13 -4.31 -8.65
CA PHE A 223 -9.64 -3.07 -9.23
C PHE A 223 -10.53 -2.35 -8.22
N TYR A 224 -10.26 -1.06 -8.03
CA TYR A 224 -11.01 -0.20 -7.12
C TYR A 224 -11.42 1.11 -7.80
N ASP A 225 -12.51 1.70 -7.30
CA ASP A 225 -13.11 2.94 -7.80
C ASP A 225 -12.81 4.13 -6.87
N ARG A 226 -12.60 3.88 -5.58
CA ARG A 226 -12.36 4.89 -4.55
C ARG A 226 -11.27 4.47 -3.56
N PRO A 227 -10.54 5.42 -2.96
CA PRO A 227 -9.47 5.10 -2.02
C PRO A 227 -9.91 4.31 -0.78
N SER A 228 -11.14 4.55 -0.29
CA SER A 228 -11.71 3.81 0.83
C SER A 228 -11.92 2.32 0.51
N THR A 229 -12.35 2.00 -0.71
CA THR A 229 -12.46 0.62 -1.22
C THR A 229 -11.10 -0.06 -1.27
N ARG A 230 -10.09 0.61 -1.83
CA ARG A 230 -8.69 0.13 -1.83
C ARG A 230 -8.20 -0.17 -0.41
N ALA A 231 -8.36 0.76 0.52
CA ALA A 231 -7.90 0.60 1.90
C ALA A 231 -8.60 -0.56 2.63
N ARG A 232 -9.89 -0.80 2.35
CA ARG A 232 -10.63 -1.95 2.89
C ARG A 232 -10.08 -3.28 2.36
N LEU A 233 -9.91 -3.40 1.05
CA LEU A 233 -9.44 -4.63 0.39
C LEU A 233 -7.99 -4.96 0.75
N ARG A 234 -7.12 -3.94 0.81
CA ARG A 234 -5.74 -4.09 1.26
C ARG A 234 -5.67 -4.70 2.67
N ARG A 235 -6.44 -4.16 3.61
CA ARG A 235 -6.52 -4.69 4.99
C ARG A 235 -7.10 -6.10 5.05
N SER A 236 -8.20 -6.38 4.34
CA SER A 236 -8.86 -7.68 4.41
C SER A 236 -8.04 -8.81 3.77
N LEU A 237 -7.34 -8.53 2.67
CA LEU A 237 -6.54 -9.53 1.94
C LEU A 237 -5.07 -9.57 2.37
N GLY A 238 -4.59 -8.59 3.14
CA GLY A 238 -3.17 -8.45 3.46
C GLY A 238 -2.54 -9.67 4.15
N ARG A 239 -3.26 -10.34 5.06
CA ARG A 239 -2.77 -11.58 5.71
C ARG A 239 -2.64 -12.72 4.72
N LEU A 240 -3.61 -12.87 3.81
CA LEU A 240 -3.56 -13.87 2.74
C LEU A 240 -2.40 -13.58 1.80
N ALA A 241 -2.26 -12.34 1.35
CA ALA A 241 -1.18 -11.92 0.46
C ALA A 241 0.19 -12.18 1.08
N LYS A 242 0.38 -11.90 2.37
CA LYS A 242 1.63 -12.23 3.09
C LYS A 242 1.88 -13.73 3.14
N LYS A 243 0.84 -14.54 3.41
CA LYS A 243 0.95 -16.02 3.47
C LYS A 243 1.29 -16.63 2.11
N LEU A 244 0.79 -16.06 1.02
CA LEU A 244 0.98 -16.55 -0.34
C LEU A 244 2.06 -15.80 -1.13
N GLN A 245 2.85 -14.94 -0.50
CA GLN A 245 3.79 -14.04 -1.16
C GLN A 245 4.82 -14.74 -2.05
N ASP A 246 5.12 -16.02 -1.80
CA ASP A 246 6.04 -16.83 -2.60
C ASP A 246 5.42 -17.41 -3.86
N TYR A 247 4.08 -17.43 -3.95
CA TYR A 247 3.31 -18.04 -5.04
C TYR A 247 2.43 -17.04 -5.81
N ALA A 248 1.99 -15.98 -5.14
CA ALA A 248 1.10 -14.97 -5.69
C ALA A 248 1.50 -13.57 -5.23
N MET A 249 1.43 -12.62 -6.15
CA MET A 249 1.55 -11.18 -5.91
C MET A 249 0.16 -10.56 -5.96
N PHE A 250 -0.09 -9.59 -5.09
CA PHE A 250 -1.35 -8.87 -5.04
C PHE A 250 -1.09 -7.40 -5.35
N VAL A 251 -1.95 -6.81 -6.17
CA VAL A 251 -1.78 -5.41 -6.57
C VAL A 251 -3.13 -4.71 -6.73
N THR A 252 -3.22 -3.48 -6.25
CA THR A 252 -4.41 -2.64 -6.47
C THR A 252 -4.23 -1.76 -7.69
N ILE A 253 -5.30 -1.58 -8.48
CA ILE A 253 -5.34 -0.71 -9.66
C ILE A 253 -6.53 0.24 -9.54
N ASP A 254 -6.29 1.54 -9.73
CA ASP A 254 -7.34 2.55 -9.87
C ASP A 254 -8.04 2.34 -11.22
N ALA A 255 -9.26 1.83 -11.19
CA ALA A 255 -10.04 1.53 -12.39
C ALA A 255 -10.46 2.80 -13.15
N ASN A 256 -10.50 3.97 -12.49
CA ASN A 256 -10.76 5.24 -13.15
C ASN A 256 -9.55 5.72 -13.97
N GLU A 257 -8.34 5.41 -13.52
CA GLU A 257 -7.10 5.79 -14.21
C GLU A 257 -6.71 4.75 -15.27
N TYR A 258 -6.97 3.46 -15.03
CA TYR A 258 -6.57 2.36 -15.89
C TYR A 258 -7.75 1.47 -16.36
N PRO A 259 -8.82 2.03 -16.94
CA PRO A 259 -10.01 1.26 -17.34
C PRO A 259 -9.72 0.21 -18.43
N HIS A 260 -8.70 0.45 -19.26
CA HIS A 260 -8.27 -0.47 -20.30
C HIS A 260 -7.65 -1.76 -19.75
N ILE A 261 -7.01 -1.72 -18.58
CA ILE A 261 -6.45 -2.93 -17.95
C ILE A 261 -7.58 -3.82 -17.46
N ALA A 262 -8.60 -3.24 -16.80
CA ALA A 262 -9.79 -3.97 -16.38
C ALA A 262 -10.47 -4.66 -17.59
N ALA A 263 -10.72 -3.90 -18.66
CA ALA A 263 -11.32 -4.44 -19.87
C ALA A 263 -10.50 -5.59 -20.50
N SER A 264 -9.17 -5.50 -20.49
CA SER A 264 -8.29 -6.56 -21.03
C SER A 264 -8.33 -7.86 -20.22
N LEU A 265 -8.78 -7.80 -18.97
CA LEU A 265 -8.91 -8.94 -18.07
C LEU A 265 -10.36 -9.40 -17.91
N ASP A 266 -11.26 -8.94 -18.78
CA ASP A 266 -12.70 -9.24 -18.75
C ASP A 266 -13.40 -8.78 -17.45
N VAL A 267 -12.91 -7.68 -16.86
CA VAL A 267 -13.50 -7.02 -15.68
C VAL A 267 -14.48 -5.94 -16.14
N GLN A 268 -15.70 -5.98 -15.61
CA GLN A 268 -16.77 -5.02 -15.89
C GLN A 268 -16.70 -3.85 -14.90
N LEU A 269 -16.60 -2.62 -15.41
CA LEU A 269 -16.35 -1.42 -14.60
C LEU A 269 -17.54 -0.96 -13.77
N ASP A 270 -18.76 -1.39 -14.11
CA ASP A 270 -19.99 -1.13 -13.37
C ASP A 270 -20.17 -2.04 -12.14
N LEU A 271 -19.38 -3.12 -12.04
CA LEU A 271 -19.41 -4.07 -10.92
C LEU A 271 -18.17 -3.97 -10.01
N LEU A 272 -17.59 -2.77 -9.87
CA LEU A 272 -16.45 -2.54 -8.98
C LEU A 272 -16.87 -2.56 -7.49
N PRO A 273 -15.98 -3.04 -6.57
CA PRO A 273 -14.63 -3.54 -6.83
C PRO A 273 -14.61 -4.94 -7.42
N ALA A 274 -13.57 -5.24 -8.21
CA ALA A 274 -13.40 -6.53 -8.87
C ALA A 274 -12.02 -7.13 -8.61
N LEU A 275 -11.90 -8.45 -8.74
CA LEU A 275 -10.64 -9.17 -8.62
C LEU A 275 -10.45 -10.10 -9.82
N ALA A 276 -9.26 -10.09 -10.40
CA ALA A 276 -8.85 -11.05 -11.42
C ALA A 276 -7.47 -11.60 -11.09
N VAL A 277 -7.22 -12.87 -11.40
CA VAL A 277 -5.93 -13.52 -11.22
C VAL A 277 -5.39 -13.88 -12.59
N HIS A 278 -4.17 -13.44 -12.89
CA HIS A 278 -3.46 -13.80 -14.09
C HIS A 278 -2.31 -14.73 -13.76
N ASN A 279 -2.31 -15.90 -14.39
CA ASN A 279 -1.17 -16.78 -14.40
C ASN A 279 -0.19 -16.29 -15.47
N MET A 280 0.82 -15.53 -15.05
CA MET A 280 1.83 -14.94 -15.93
C MET A 280 2.67 -15.98 -16.70
N MET A 281 2.69 -17.24 -16.24
CA MET A 281 3.45 -18.31 -16.88
C MET A 281 2.68 -18.97 -18.03
N THR A 282 1.35 -19.09 -17.90
CA THR A 282 0.49 -19.72 -18.90
C THR A 282 -0.33 -18.71 -19.69
N ASP A 283 -0.23 -17.43 -19.34
CA ASP A 283 -1.02 -16.32 -19.85
C ASP A 283 -2.55 -16.49 -19.68
N GLN A 284 -2.96 -17.23 -18.65
CA GLN A 284 -4.37 -17.50 -18.36
C GLN A 284 -4.93 -16.53 -17.33
N VAL A 285 -6.12 -15.98 -17.59
CA VAL A 285 -6.83 -15.07 -16.69
C VAL A 285 -8.05 -15.77 -16.08
N PHE A 286 -8.24 -15.57 -14.79
CA PHE A 286 -9.34 -16.10 -13.98
C PHE A 286 -10.02 -14.92 -13.29
N VAL A 287 -11.28 -14.66 -13.61
CA VAL A 287 -12.04 -13.53 -13.05
C VAL A 287 -12.83 -14.02 -11.84
N TYR A 288 -12.66 -13.35 -10.70
CA TYR A 288 -13.50 -13.59 -9.53
C TYR A 288 -14.92 -13.09 -9.83
N ASP A 289 -15.93 -13.80 -9.34
CA ASP A 289 -17.32 -13.38 -9.52
C ASP A 289 -17.54 -11.95 -9.00
N GLN A 290 -17.86 -11.03 -9.91
CA GLN A 290 -17.98 -9.60 -9.61
C GLN A 290 -19.26 -9.26 -8.85
N GLU A 291 -20.25 -10.15 -8.85
CA GLU A 291 -21.45 -10.00 -8.01
C GLU A 291 -21.21 -10.48 -6.57
N ALA A 292 -20.17 -11.30 -6.37
CA ALA A 292 -19.80 -11.82 -5.06
C ALA A 292 -18.90 -10.85 -4.27
N GLU A 293 -19.07 -10.85 -2.94
CA GLU A 293 -18.17 -10.11 -2.07
C GLU A 293 -16.76 -10.72 -2.10
N ILE A 294 -15.74 -9.88 -2.32
CA ILE A 294 -14.33 -10.30 -2.28
C ILE A 294 -13.93 -10.60 -0.84
N ARG A 295 -13.80 -11.89 -0.52
CA ARG A 295 -13.48 -12.37 0.83
C ARG A 295 -12.19 -13.19 0.84
N SER A 296 -11.41 -13.04 1.91
CA SER A 296 -10.05 -13.61 2.00
C SER A 296 -10.02 -15.14 1.91
N LYS A 297 -11.06 -15.85 2.35
CA LYS A 297 -11.07 -17.31 2.34
C LYS A 297 -11.28 -17.82 0.91
N GLU A 298 -12.19 -17.18 0.18
CA GLU A 298 -12.64 -17.52 -1.16
C GLU A 298 -11.57 -17.16 -2.19
N VAL A 299 -10.97 -15.97 -2.07
CA VAL A 299 -9.80 -15.57 -2.88
C VAL A 299 -8.63 -16.53 -2.63
N GLY A 300 -8.41 -16.93 -1.37
CA GLY A 300 -7.39 -17.91 -1.02
C GLY A 300 -7.63 -19.27 -1.67
N LYS A 301 -8.88 -19.74 -1.67
CA LYS A 301 -9.28 -20.97 -2.35
C LYS A 301 -9.04 -20.88 -3.86
N MET A 302 -9.50 -19.80 -4.50
CA MET A 302 -9.29 -19.56 -5.94
C MET A 302 -7.81 -19.64 -6.33
N LEU A 303 -6.92 -18.96 -5.59
CA LEU A 303 -5.49 -18.99 -5.86
C LEU A 303 -4.89 -20.40 -5.73
N LEU A 304 -5.29 -21.14 -4.69
CA LEU A 304 -4.84 -22.52 -4.50
C LEU A 304 -5.34 -23.46 -5.59
N ASP A 305 -6.59 -23.31 -6.02
CA ASP A 305 -7.17 -24.12 -7.10
C ASP A 305 -6.46 -23.85 -8.44
N ILE A 306 -6.11 -22.60 -8.73
CA ILE A 306 -5.29 -22.23 -9.90
C ILE A 306 -3.89 -22.87 -9.81
N LEU A 307 -3.21 -22.73 -8.66
CA LEU A 307 -1.89 -23.32 -8.44
C LEU A 307 -1.89 -24.86 -8.56
N GLN A 308 -3.02 -25.50 -8.28
CA GLN A 308 -3.21 -26.95 -8.36
C GLN A 308 -3.76 -27.41 -9.73
N GLY A 309 -4.02 -26.50 -10.67
CA GLY A 309 -4.58 -26.83 -11.98
C GLY A 309 -6.04 -27.28 -11.95
N LYS A 310 -6.79 -26.94 -10.90
CA LYS A 310 -8.20 -27.31 -10.70
C LYS A 310 -9.18 -26.29 -11.29
N SER A 311 -8.71 -25.10 -11.65
CA SER A 311 -9.53 -24.02 -12.23
C SER A 311 -9.40 -23.97 -13.75
N SER A 312 -10.50 -23.67 -14.44
CA SER A 312 -10.51 -23.40 -15.88
C SER A 312 -10.54 -21.89 -16.17
N PRO A 313 -9.74 -21.37 -17.12
CA PRO A 313 -9.76 -19.95 -17.50
C PRO A 313 -11.13 -19.51 -18.04
N GLY A 314 -11.50 -18.25 -17.83
CA GLY A 314 -12.76 -17.68 -18.35
C GLY A 314 -14.05 -18.12 -17.63
N VAL A 315 -13.94 -18.90 -16.54
CA VAL A 315 -15.08 -19.26 -15.67
C VAL A 315 -15.10 -18.33 -14.46
N GLN A 316 -16.24 -17.69 -14.20
CA GLN A 316 -16.49 -17.02 -12.92
C GLN A 316 -16.51 -18.08 -11.81
N LEU A 317 -15.56 -18.01 -10.89
CA LEU A 317 -15.45 -18.97 -9.80
C LEU A 317 -16.39 -18.57 -8.65
N VAL A 318 -17.61 -19.11 -8.67
CA VAL A 318 -18.60 -18.99 -7.59
C VAL A 318 -18.52 -20.20 -6.65
N GLU A 319 -18.86 -20.00 -5.37
CA GLU A 319 -18.97 -21.04 -4.34
C GLU A 319 -19.64 -22.34 -4.83
N GLY A 320 -19.06 -23.47 -4.40
CA GLY A 320 -19.85 -24.66 -4.06
C GLY A 320 -20.29 -25.61 -5.18
N GLN A 321 -19.80 -25.49 -6.42
CA GLN A 321 -20.03 -26.56 -7.39
C GLN A 321 -18.92 -27.61 -7.32
N GLU A 322 -19.30 -28.80 -6.84
CA GLU A 322 -18.57 -30.03 -7.13
C GLU A 322 -18.40 -30.15 -8.65
N THR A 323 -17.16 -30.45 -9.07
CA THR A 323 -16.85 -30.79 -10.45
C THR A 323 -17.82 -31.86 -10.94
N PRO A 324 -18.44 -31.74 -12.14
CA PRO A 324 -19.21 -32.83 -12.69
C PRO A 324 -18.26 -34.02 -12.87
N GLU A 325 -18.55 -35.12 -12.17
CA GLU A 325 -17.90 -36.40 -12.44
C GLU A 325 -18.02 -36.69 -13.94
N SER A 326 -16.89 -36.95 -14.58
CA SER A 326 -16.85 -37.47 -15.95
C SER A 326 -17.54 -38.82 -15.96
N LYS A 327 -18.84 -38.84 -16.27
CA LYS A 327 -19.53 -40.08 -16.65
C LYS A 327 -18.92 -40.55 -17.96
N GLY A 328 -18.09 -41.59 -17.87
CA GLY A 328 -17.67 -42.35 -19.03
C GLY A 328 -18.91 -42.97 -19.68
N GLU A 329 -19.24 -42.50 -20.88
CA GLU A 329 -20.14 -43.22 -21.77
C GLU A 329 -19.41 -44.44 -22.31
N GLN A 330 -19.80 -45.61 -21.79
CA GLN A 330 -19.68 -46.88 -22.49
C GLN A 330 -20.71 -46.89 -23.62
N GLU A 331 -20.28 -46.71 -24.86
CA GLU A 331 -21.03 -47.19 -26.02
C GLU A 331 -20.47 -48.54 -26.46
N GLY A 332 -21.17 -49.60 -26.05
CA GLY A 332 -21.13 -50.86 -26.77
C GLY A 332 -22.07 -50.77 -27.97
N SER A 333 -21.53 -50.89 -29.18
CA SER A 333 -22.31 -51.25 -30.36
C SER A 333 -21.71 -52.50 -30.98
N ASN A 334 -22.39 -53.61 -30.73
CA ASN A 334 -22.26 -54.87 -31.44
C ASN A 334 -23.20 -54.82 -32.65
N ASN A 335 -22.68 -55.00 -33.87
CA ASN A 335 -23.26 -55.89 -34.88
C ASN A 335 -22.41 -55.83 -36.16
N GLY A 336 -21.98 -57.00 -36.61
CA GLY A 336 -21.25 -57.19 -37.85
C GLY A 336 -22.15 -57.25 -39.09
N HIS A 337 -21.49 -57.25 -40.25
CA HIS A 337 -21.83 -58.08 -41.41
C HIS A 337 -20.68 -58.06 -42.42
N ASP A 338 -20.13 -59.27 -42.64
CA ASP A 338 -19.76 -59.94 -43.89
C ASP A 338 -19.06 -59.26 -45.09
N GLU A 339 -17.98 -59.94 -45.48
CA GLU A 339 -17.59 -60.39 -46.85
C GLU A 339 -17.43 -59.33 -47.96
N LEU A 340 -16.20 -58.96 -48.31
CA LEU A 340 -15.27 -59.63 -49.26
C LEU A 340 -13.98 -58.81 -49.43
#